data_AF-A0A965L3Z9-F1
#
_entry.id   AF-A0A965L3Z9-F1
#
_cell.length_a   1.000
_cell.length_b   1.000
_cell.length_c   1.000
_cell.angle_alpha   90.00
_cell.angle_beta   90.00
_cell.angle_gamma   90.00
#
_symmetry.space_group_name_H-M   'P 1'
#
loop_
_entity.id
_entity.type
_entity.pdbx_description
1 polymer ?
#
loop_
_entity_poly.entity_id
_entity_poly.type
_entity_poly.pdbx_seq_one_letter_code
_entity_poly.pdbx_strand_id
1 'polypeptide(L)'
;LFWGAWYSPFPNIGRFAFADWTNGTPGTVLGTALGFFWLMLKSYVLIALQMWVRWTLPRLRVDQLMYLSWKVLTPIALIFVAISSVWSLLK
;
A
#
# COMPACT_ATOMS: atom_id res chain seq x y z
N LEU A 1 -1.77 2.16 -5.30
CA LEU A 1 -3.20 1.91 -5.00
C LEU A 1 -3.46 1.88 -3.50
N PHE A 2 -2.86 0.96 -2.74
CA PHE A 2 -3.22 0.78 -1.32
C PHE A 2 -2.58 1.75 -0.32
N TRP A 3 -1.31 2.12 -0.51
CA TRP A 3 -0.53 2.84 0.51
C TRP A 3 -0.41 4.36 0.33
N GLY A 4 -1.07 4.94 -0.69
CA GLY A 4 -0.97 6.36 -1.01
C GLY A 4 0.47 6.79 -1.29
N ALA A 5 0.90 6.78 -2.56
CA ALA A 5 2.32 6.97 -2.89
C ALA A 5 2.83 8.40 -2.67
N TRP A 6 1.97 9.40 -2.86
CA TRP A 6 2.37 10.81 -2.95
C TRP A 6 2.51 11.50 -1.59
N TYR A 7 1.67 11.15 -0.63
CA TYR A 7 1.60 11.82 0.67
C TYR A 7 2.25 10.98 1.77
N SER A 8 2.81 11.67 2.76
CA SER A 8 3.31 11.06 3.99
C SER A 8 2.14 10.47 4.80
N PRO A 9 2.36 9.37 5.55
CA PRO A 9 1.31 8.73 6.32
C PRO A 9 0.95 9.48 7.62
N PHE A 10 1.60 10.62 7.91
CA PHE A 10 1.48 11.30 9.19
C PHE A 10 0.36 12.35 9.17
N PRO A 11 -0.63 12.27 10.07
CA PRO A 11 -1.61 13.33 10.25
C PRO A 11 -1.02 14.51 11.03
N ASN A 12 -1.54 15.71 10.79
CA ASN A 12 -1.27 16.88 11.64
C ASN A 12 -2.03 16.72 12.97
N ILE A 13 -1.35 16.86 14.11
CA ILE A 13 -1.94 16.67 15.44
C ILE A 13 -1.74 17.95 16.26
N GLY A 14 -2.83 18.70 16.45
CA GLY A 14 -2.86 19.91 17.25
C GLY A 14 -1.91 20.97 16.73
N ARG A 15 -0.87 21.31 17.51
CA ARG A 15 0.15 22.31 17.14
C ARG A 15 1.28 21.72 16.28
N PHE A 16 1.39 20.39 16.19
CA PHE A 16 2.47 19.72 15.46
C PHE A 16 2.03 19.36 14.04
N ALA A 17 2.46 20.19 13.09
CA ALA A 17 2.14 20.08 11.68
C ALA A 17 3.02 19.07 10.93
N PHE A 18 3.04 17.82 11.40
CA PHE A 18 3.87 16.75 10.81
C PHE A 18 3.58 16.51 9.31
N ALA A 19 2.30 16.58 8.92
CA ALA A 19 1.91 16.47 7.52
C ALA A 19 2.51 17.61 6.68
N ASP A 20 2.38 18.85 7.14
CA ASP A 20 2.82 20.03 6.39
C ASP A 20 4.35 20.12 6.30
N TRP A 21 5.05 19.68 7.35
CA TRP A 21 6.51 19.63 7.38
C TRP A 21 7.10 18.56 6.45
N THR A 22 6.39 17.44 6.26
CA THR A 22 6.91 16.28 5.50
C THR A 22 6.43 16.21 4.06
N ASN A 23 5.32 16.87 3.73
CA ASN A 23 4.80 16.95 2.36
C ASN A 23 5.17 18.26 1.66
N GLY A 24 5.57 19.29 2.41
CA GLY A 24 5.83 20.62 1.88
C GLY A 24 4.56 21.32 1.39
N THR A 25 4.72 22.54 0.88
CA THR A 25 3.60 23.30 0.33
C THR A 25 3.27 22.81 -1.09
N PRO A 26 2.00 22.50 -1.39
CA PRO A 26 1.57 22.08 -2.73
C PRO A 26 1.92 23.16 -3.78
N GLY A 27 2.49 22.74 -4.91
CA GLY A 27 2.86 23.65 -6.01
C GLY A 27 4.27 24.23 -5.94
N THR A 28 5.03 23.95 -4.88
CA THR A 28 6.46 24.28 -4.82
C THR A 28 7.32 23.11 -5.29
N VAL A 29 8.51 23.42 -5.84
CA VAL A 29 9.50 22.41 -6.27
C VAL A 29 9.87 21.46 -5.11
N LEU A 30 9.94 21.99 -3.88
CA LEU A 30 10.22 21.21 -2.68
C LEU A 30 9.09 20.21 -2.35
N GLY A 31 7.82 20.62 -2.48
CA GLY A 31 6.68 19.72 -2.28
C GLY A 31 6.67 18.56 -3.28
N THR A 32 7.00 18.83 -4.55
CA THR A 32 7.12 17.79 -5.58
C THR A 32 8.30 16.85 -5.31
N ALA A 33 9.45 17.38 -4.89
CA ALA A 33 10.63 16.58 -4.54
C ALA A 33 10.37 15.65 -3.34
N LEU A 34 9.67 16.16 -2.32
CA LEU A 34 9.29 15.37 -1.14
C LEU A 34 8.25 14.29 -1.48
N GLY A 35 7.25 14.59 -2.33
CA GLY A 35 6.31 13.60 -2.82
C GLY A 35 6.99 12.47 -3.60
N PHE A 36 7.96 12.82 -4.45
CA PHE A 36 8.79 11.84 -5.17
C PHE A 36 9.66 11.00 -4.22
N PHE A 37 10.26 11.64 -3.20
CA PHE A 37 11.02 10.94 -2.18
C PHE A 37 10.16 9.90 -1.43
N TRP A 38 8.94 10.27 -1.02
CA TRP A 38 8.01 9.36 -0.35
C TRP A 38 7.58 8.19 -1.24
N LEU A 39 7.33 8.44 -2.53
CA LEU A 39 7.04 7.40 -3.49
C LEU A 39 8.20 6.41 -3.60
N MET A 40 9.42 6.92 -3.76
CA MET A 40 10.61 6.09 -3.87
C MET A 40 10.86 5.30 -2.59
N LEU A 41 10.81 5.95 -1.43
CA LEU A 41 11.02 5.31 -0.14
C LEU A 41 10.02 4.15 0.08
N LYS A 42 8.72 4.40 -0.12
CA LYS A 42 7.69 3.35 0.04
C LYS A 42 7.89 2.22 -0.97
N SER A 43 8.31 2.52 -2.20
CA SER A 43 8.60 1.48 -3.20
C SER A 43 9.79 0.59 -2.80
N TYR A 44 10.89 1.18 -2.31
CA TYR A 44 12.04 0.43 -1.84
C TYR A 44 11.72 -0.42 -0.61
N VAL A 45 10.88 0.08 0.30
CA VAL A 45 10.40 -0.71 1.45
C VAL A 45 9.62 -1.94 0.98
N LEU A 46 8.73 -1.81 -0.01
CA LEU A 46 7.98 -2.94 -0.55
C LEU A 46 8.89 -3.96 -1.26
N ILE A 47 9.89 -3.49 -2.00
CA ILE A 47 10.89 -4.37 -2.64
C ILE A 47 11.70 -5.10 -1.57
N ALA A 48 12.17 -4.38 -0.54
CA ALA A 48 12.91 -4.98 0.58
C ALA A 48 12.06 -6.04 1.30
N LEU A 49 10.76 -5.79 1.49
CA LEU A 49 9.83 -6.76 2.05
C LEU A 49 9.68 -7.99 1.15
N GLN A 50 9.53 -7.81 -0.17
CA GLN A 50 9.46 -8.94 -1.11
C GLN A 50 10.74 -9.78 -1.12
N MET A 51 11.91 -9.13 -1.05
CA MET A 51 13.20 -9.82 -0.94
C MET A 51 13.32 -10.57 0.38
N TRP A 52 12.86 -9.98 1.48
CA TRP A 52 12.83 -10.65 2.78
C TRP A 52 11.93 -11.90 2.75
N VAL A 53 10.72 -11.78 2.21
CA VAL A 53 9.78 -12.90 2.07
C VAL A 53 10.36 -14.03 1.21
N ARG A 54 11.09 -13.69 0.15
CA ARG A 54 11.78 -14.68 -0.70
C ARG A 54 12.82 -15.50 0.07
N TRP A 55 13.46 -14.91 1.08
CA TRP A 55 14.46 -15.60 1.89
C TRP A 55 13.87 -16.38 3.07
N THR A 56 12.65 -16.05 3.51
CA THR A 56 12.00 -16.73 4.65
C THR A 56 11.13 -17.92 4.25
N LEU A 57 10.52 -17.91 3.07
CA LEU A 57 9.57 -18.95 2.68
C LEU A 57 10.24 -20.17 2.01
N PRO A 58 9.94 -21.41 2.46
CA PRO A 58 10.35 -22.61 1.75
C PRO A 58 9.61 -22.73 0.41
N ARG A 59 10.28 -23.27 -0.61
CA ARG A 59 9.74 -23.39 -1.98
C ARG A 59 8.46 -24.24 -1.98
N LEU A 60 7.35 -23.68 -2.47
CA LEU A 60 6.06 -24.37 -2.62
C LEU A 60 5.96 -25.08 -3.97
N ARG A 61 5.25 -26.20 -4.03
CA ARG A 61 4.97 -26.91 -5.30
C ARG A 61 3.91 -26.15 -6.11
N VAL A 62 4.01 -26.20 -7.44
CA VAL A 62 3.06 -25.56 -8.38
C VAL A 62 1.61 -25.97 -8.09
N ASP A 63 1.37 -27.22 -7.72
CA ASP A 63 0.01 -27.71 -7.40
C ASP A 63 -0.59 -27.00 -6.18
N GLN A 64 0.23 -26.73 -5.15
CA GLN A 64 -0.19 -26.03 -3.94
C GLN A 64 -0.40 -24.54 -4.21
N LEU A 65 0.43 -23.96 -5.09
CA LEU A 65 0.27 -22.57 -5.55
C LEU A 65 -1.06 -22.40 -6.31
N MET A 66 -1.36 -23.34 -7.22
CA MET A 66 -2.60 -23.31 -8.01
C MET A 66 -3.83 -23.49 -7.12
N TYR A 67 -3.74 -24.36 -6.12
CA TYR A 67 -4.79 -24.52 -5.12
C TYR A 67 -5.04 -23.21 -4.36
N LEU A 68 -3.98 -22.55 -3.86
CA LEU A 68 -4.08 -21.29 -3.13
C LEU A 68 -4.69 -20.18 -3.99
N SER A 69 -4.24 -20.03 -5.24
CA SER A 69 -4.74 -18.97 -6.13
C SER A 69 -6.23 -19.14 -6.44
N TRP A 70 -6.63 -20.34 -6.86
CA TRP A 70 -7.99 -20.55 -7.37
C TRP A 70 -9.02 -20.90 -6.30
N LYS A 71 -8.66 -21.71 -5.30
CA LYS A 71 -9.61 -22.14 -4.28
C LYS A 71 -9.68 -21.22 -3.08
N VAL A 72 -8.64 -20.41 -2.82
CA VAL A 72 -8.58 -19.54 -1.65
C VAL A 72 -8.62 -18.07 -2.04
N LEU A 73 -7.68 -17.59 -2.85
CA LEU A 73 -7.54 -16.17 -3.16
C LEU A 73 -8.68 -15.62 -4.03
N THR A 74 -9.07 -16.32 -5.10
CA THR A 74 -10.17 -15.89 -5.98
C THR A 74 -11.51 -15.71 -5.25
N PRO A 75 -12.03 -16.70 -4.48
CA PRO A 75 -13.30 -16.51 -3.79
C PRO A 75 -13.23 -15.42 -2.72
N ILE A 76 -12.11 -15.27 -2.02
CA ILE A 76 -11.92 -14.19 -1.04
C ILE A 76 -11.96 -12.82 -1.72
N ALA A 77 -11.31 -12.67 -2.88
CA ALA A 77 -11.33 -11.42 -3.64
C ALA A 77 -12.76 -11.04 -4.07
N LEU A 78 -13.56 -12.01 -4.53
CA LEU A 78 -14.96 -11.78 -4.89
C LEU A 78 -15.81 -11.34 -3.68
N ILE A 79 -15.58 -11.93 -2.51
CA ILE A 79 -16.25 -11.52 -1.27
C ILE A 79 -15.91 -10.07 -0.93
N PHE A 80 -14.64 -9.66 -1.01
CA PHE A 80 -14.24 -8.28 -0.77
C PHE A 80 -14.90 -7.29 -1.74
N VAL A 81 -15.02 -7.65 -3.03
CA VAL A 81 -15.72 -6.82 -4.02
C VAL A 81 -17.21 -6.71 -3.71
N ALA A 82 -17.86 -7.81 -3.31
CA ALA A 82 -19.27 -7.80 -2.93
C ALA A 82 -19.50 -6.92 -1.68
N ILE A 83 -18.67 -7.06 -0.65
CA ILE A 83 -18.71 -6.23 0.57
C ILE A 83 -18.52 -4.75 0.21
N SER A 84 -17.52 -4.44 -0.62
CA SER A 84 -17.26 -3.06 -1.05
C SER A 84 -18.45 -2.48 -1.82
N SER A 85 -19.09 -3.27 -2.69
CA SER A 85 -20.27 -2.85 -3.46
C SER A 85 -21.47 -2.58 -2.55
N VAL A 86 -21.76 -3.49 -1.61
CA VAL A 86 -22.86 -3.32 -0.65
C VAL A 86 -22.64 -2.12 0.27
N TRP A 87 -21.41 -1.95 0.79
CA TRP A 87 -21.06 -0.80 1.62
C TRP A 87 -21.25 0.54 0.89
N SER A 88 -20.90 0.58 -0.40
CA SER A 88 -21.09 1.77 -1.23
C SER A 88 -22.57 2.09 -1.51
N LEU A 89 -23.49 1.13 -1.37
CA LEU A 89 -24.93 1.35 -1.55
C LEU A 89 -25.65 1.74 -0.24
N LEU A 90 -25.10 1.33 0.91
CA LEU A 90 -25.64 1.65 2.24
C LEU A 90 -25.21 3.04 2.74
N LYS A 91 -24.17 3.61 2.13
CA LYS A 91 -23.70 4.97 2.40
C LYS A 91 -24.39 5.97 1.48
#